data_AF-A0A453KLE0-F1
#
_entry.id   AF-A0A453KLE0-F1
#
_cell.length_a   1.000
_cell.length_b   1.000
_cell.length_c   1.000
_cell.angle_alpha   90.00
_cell.angle_beta   90.00
_cell.angle_gamma   90.00
#
_symmetry.space_group_name_H-M   'P 1'
#
loop_
_entity.id
_entity.type
_entity.pdbx_description
1 polymer ?
#
loop_
_entity_poly.entity_id
_entity_poly.type
_entity_poly.pdbx_seq_one_letter_code
_entity_poly.pdbx_strand_id
1 'polypeptide(L)'
;MAEVKPEEMVHHPPMDQLQGFEYCIDSNPSWGEAIGLGFQHYILSLGTAVMIPTMLVPLMGGNDHDKAKVVQTLLFVTGIKTLLQTLFGTRLPTVIGGSYAYVVPVLSIIHDRSLAQIADGHTRFLQTMRATQGALIVSSSIQIILGYSQLWAICSRFFSPLGMVPVVSLVGLGLFERGFPVVASCVEIGLPMLIIFVVLSQYLKHVHVRHVPILERFSLLVCIALLWVYAHILTASGAYHHTALHTQISCRTDRSNLISSALWISIPYPLQWGAPTFNADHAFGMMAAVMVSLIESQLAHSRLLPGWQVQHPHQHMSSVEASGGRE
;
A
#
# COMPACT_ATOMS: atom_id res chain seq x y z
N MET A 1 19.19 42.65 27.60
CA MET A 1 18.50 41.39 27.96
C MET A 1 17.03 41.75 28.09
N ALA A 2 16.33 41.77 26.95
CA ALA A 2 14.93 42.17 26.88
C ALA A 2 14.07 40.91 27.02
N GLU A 3 13.17 40.94 27.99
CA GLU A 3 12.25 39.89 28.38
C GLU A 3 11.21 39.71 27.26
N VAL A 4 11.23 38.55 26.59
CA VAL A 4 10.27 38.21 25.53
C VAL A 4 8.99 37.72 26.21
N LYS A 5 7.89 38.46 26.03
CA LYS A 5 6.54 38.11 26.48
C LYS A 5 6.09 36.76 25.88
N PRO A 6 5.38 35.92 26.64
CA PRO A 6 4.95 34.59 26.21
C PRO A 6 3.71 34.59 25.28
N GLU A 7 3.55 35.59 24.42
CA GLU A 7 2.36 35.74 23.55
C GLU A 7 2.62 35.38 22.07
N GLU A 8 3.81 34.86 21.73
CA GLU A 8 4.19 34.52 20.34
C GLU A 8 4.40 33.02 20.08
N MET A 9 3.72 32.15 20.83
CA MET A 9 3.42 30.79 20.37
C MET A 9 2.01 30.76 19.79
N VAL A 10 1.81 31.50 18.70
CA VAL A 10 0.64 31.29 17.86
C VAL A 10 0.83 29.93 17.21
N HIS A 11 0.28 28.90 17.86
CA HIS A 11 0.04 27.60 17.27
C HIS A 11 -0.87 27.85 16.06
N HIS A 12 -0.28 27.97 14.87
CA HIS A 12 -1.07 28.10 13.65
C HIS A 12 -2.00 26.89 13.59
N PRO A 13 -3.31 27.09 13.36
CA PRO A 13 -4.20 25.97 13.14
C PRO A 13 -3.69 25.16 11.93
N PRO A 14 -3.75 23.82 11.97
CA PRO A 14 -3.09 22.94 10.99
C PRO A 14 -3.45 23.24 9.52
N MET A 15 -4.65 23.77 9.30
CA MET A 15 -5.16 24.17 7.99
C MET A 15 -4.39 25.32 7.32
N ASP A 16 -3.69 26.17 8.09
CA ASP A 16 -2.92 27.30 7.55
C ASP A 16 -1.51 26.90 7.08
N GLN A 17 -1.01 25.74 7.52
CA GLN A 17 0.34 25.27 7.19
C GLN A 17 0.35 24.26 6.02
N LEU A 18 -0.70 23.44 5.88
CA LEU A 18 -0.96 22.61 4.69
C LEU A 18 -2.47 22.55 4.41
N GLN A 19 -2.90 23.09 3.26
CA GLN A 19 -4.29 22.99 2.82
C GLN A 19 -4.71 21.52 2.68
N GLY A 20 -5.65 21.06 3.53
CA GLY A 20 -6.22 19.71 3.50
C GLY A 20 -5.81 18.77 4.64
N PHE A 21 -4.96 19.21 5.58
CA PHE A 21 -4.64 18.44 6.78
C PHE A 21 -5.32 19.04 8.03
N GLU A 22 -6.17 18.24 8.67
CA GLU A 22 -6.91 18.64 9.87
C GLU A 22 -6.07 18.56 11.17
N TYR A 23 -4.96 17.82 11.12
CA TYR A 23 -3.98 17.70 12.20
C TYR A 23 -2.57 17.97 11.66
N CYS A 24 -1.76 18.70 12.42
CA CYS A 24 -0.32 18.81 12.15
C CYS A 24 0.33 17.45 12.42
N ILE A 25 1.45 17.17 11.74
CA ILE A 25 2.21 15.91 11.86
C ILE A 25 2.59 15.62 13.32
N ASP A 26 2.93 16.66 14.09
CA ASP A 26 3.32 16.54 15.50
C ASP A 26 2.16 16.72 16.49
N SER A 27 0.93 16.92 16.01
CA SER A 27 -0.24 17.06 16.88
C SER A 27 -0.93 15.71 17.11
N ASN A 28 -1.18 15.39 18.38
CA ASN A 28 -1.86 14.15 18.73
C ASN A 28 -3.36 14.38 18.90
N PRO A 29 -4.23 13.68 18.14
CA PRO A 29 -5.65 13.66 18.41
C PRO A 29 -5.95 12.97 19.74
N SER A 30 -7.21 13.04 20.18
CA SER A 30 -7.64 12.29 21.37
C SER A 30 -7.38 10.79 21.18
N TRP A 31 -7.06 10.06 22.26
CA TRP A 31 -6.72 8.63 22.17
C TRP A 31 -7.80 7.79 21.45
N GLY A 32 -9.08 8.11 21.66
CA GLY A 32 -10.18 7.41 20.98
C GLY A 32 -10.19 7.65 19.47
N GLU A 33 -9.95 8.89 19.03
CA GLU A 33 -9.84 9.22 17.61
C GLU A 33 -8.57 8.61 16.98
N ALA A 34 -7.45 8.62 17.70
CA ALA A 34 -6.19 8.02 17.25
C ALA A 34 -6.37 6.51 16.98
N ILE A 35 -7.03 5.79 17.88
CA ILE A 35 -7.32 4.36 17.72
C ILE A 35 -8.23 4.13 16.51
N GLY A 36 -9.30 4.93 16.36
CA GLY A 36 -10.23 4.82 15.23
C GLY A 36 -9.55 5.07 13.88
N LEU A 37 -8.75 6.13 13.77
CA LEU A 37 -8.00 6.47 12.56
C LEU A 37 -6.92 5.43 12.26
N GLY A 38 -6.21 4.94 13.27
CA GLY A 38 -5.24 3.85 13.12
C GLY A 38 -5.90 2.58 12.59
N PHE A 39 -7.07 2.22 13.10
CA PHE A 39 -7.85 1.08 12.60
C PHE A 39 -8.29 1.29 11.15
N GLN A 40 -8.70 2.50 10.77
CA GLN A 40 -9.02 2.84 9.38
C GLN A 40 -7.82 2.66 8.44
N HIS A 41 -6.64 3.14 8.83
CA HIS A 41 -5.41 2.95 8.05
C HIS A 41 -5.03 1.47 7.92
N TYR A 42 -5.24 0.68 8.98
CA TYR A 42 -5.05 -0.76 8.94
C TYR A 42 -5.98 -1.43 7.92
N ILE A 43 -7.30 -1.14 7.98
CA ILE A 43 -8.29 -1.71 7.05
C ILE A 43 -7.99 -1.31 5.60
N LEU A 44 -7.58 -0.06 5.36
CA LEU A 44 -7.19 0.39 4.02
C LEU A 44 -5.95 -0.37 3.50
N SER A 45 -4.95 -0.59 4.35
CA SER A 45 -3.75 -1.37 3.99
C SER A 45 -4.01 -2.86 3.85
N LEU A 46 -5.05 -3.40 4.51
CA LEU A 46 -5.40 -4.82 4.45
C LEU A 46 -5.78 -5.24 3.03
N GLY A 47 -6.42 -4.35 2.26
CA GLY A 47 -6.85 -4.64 0.89
C GLY A 47 -5.70 -5.12 -0.01
N THR A 48 -4.62 -4.33 -0.12
CA THR A 48 -3.46 -4.70 -0.94
C THR A 48 -2.68 -5.88 -0.34
N ALA A 49 -2.58 -5.95 0.99
CA ALA A 49 -1.89 -7.02 1.69
C ALA A 49 -2.55 -8.41 1.52
N VAL A 50 -3.87 -8.46 1.33
CA VAL A 50 -4.60 -9.70 1.05
C VAL A 50 -4.68 -9.96 -0.46
N MET A 51 -4.84 -8.92 -1.29
CA MET A 51 -5.02 -9.07 -2.73
C MET A 51 -3.78 -9.65 -3.42
N ILE A 52 -2.57 -9.18 -3.06
CA ILE A 52 -1.33 -9.64 -3.69
C ILE A 52 -1.11 -11.15 -3.48
N PRO A 53 -1.15 -11.70 -2.25
CA PRO A 53 -1.00 -13.14 -2.04
C PRO A 53 -2.18 -13.96 -2.59
N THR A 54 -3.40 -13.42 -2.54
CA THR A 54 -4.59 -14.11 -3.11
C THR A 54 -4.44 -14.32 -4.61
N MET A 55 -3.81 -13.39 -5.31
CA MET A 55 -3.51 -13.53 -6.73
C MET A 55 -2.32 -14.46 -6.99
N LEU A 56 -1.22 -14.30 -6.24
CA LEU A 56 0.06 -14.93 -6.57
C LEU A 56 0.21 -16.37 -6.05
N VAL A 57 -0.25 -16.65 -4.83
CA VAL A 57 -0.01 -17.94 -4.17
C VAL A 57 -0.65 -19.13 -4.93
N PRO A 58 -1.89 -19.03 -5.44
CA PRO A 58 -2.47 -20.11 -6.24
C PRO A 58 -1.68 -20.39 -7.52
N LEU A 59 -1.14 -19.36 -8.17
CA LEU A 59 -0.32 -19.49 -9.39
C LEU A 59 1.01 -20.19 -9.10
N MET A 60 1.57 -19.97 -7.92
CA MET A 60 2.77 -20.67 -7.44
C MET A 60 2.50 -22.15 -7.11
N GLY A 61 1.24 -22.58 -6.99
CA GLY A 61 0.86 -23.93 -6.53
C GLY A 61 0.71 -24.07 -5.02
N GLY A 62 0.67 -22.95 -4.29
CA GLY A 62 0.45 -22.96 -2.84
C GLY A 62 -1.01 -23.20 -2.47
N ASN A 63 -1.23 -23.81 -1.31
CA ASN A 63 -2.57 -24.10 -0.80
C ASN A 63 -3.13 -22.94 0.06
N ASP A 64 -4.38 -23.04 0.53
CA ASP A 64 -5.01 -22.02 1.39
C ASP A 64 -4.20 -21.71 2.66
N HIS A 65 -3.54 -22.74 3.23
CA HIS A 65 -2.62 -22.58 4.35
C HIS A 65 -1.40 -21.72 3.98
N ASP A 66 -0.79 -21.96 2.82
CA ASP A 66 0.36 -21.20 2.33
C ASP A 66 -0.04 -19.74 2.07
N LYS A 67 -1.22 -19.54 1.48
CA LYS A 67 -1.81 -18.21 1.26
C LYS A 67 -1.99 -17.46 2.57
N ALA A 68 -2.59 -18.09 3.58
CA ALA A 68 -2.77 -17.50 4.91
C ALA A 68 -1.42 -17.12 5.54
N LYS A 69 -0.42 -18.01 5.43
CA LYS A 69 0.94 -17.76 5.94
C LYS A 69 1.61 -16.56 5.25
N VAL A 70 1.45 -16.41 3.93
CA VAL A 70 1.99 -15.25 3.20
C VAL A 70 1.28 -13.95 3.60
N VAL A 71 -0.06 -13.96 3.70
CA VAL A 71 -0.85 -12.79 4.15
C VAL A 71 -0.41 -12.33 5.54
N GLN A 72 -0.31 -13.26 6.49
CA GLN A 72 0.11 -12.96 7.85
C GLN A 72 1.52 -12.37 7.90
N THR A 73 2.44 -12.93 7.12
CA THR A 73 3.81 -12.43 7.03
C THR A 73 3.87 -11.03 6.44
N LEU A 74 3.10 -10.79 5.37
CA LEU A 74 3.06 -9.48 4.72
C LEU A 74 2.51 -8.40 5.67
N LEU A 75 1.42 -8.70 6.39
CA LEU A 75 0.83 -7.79 7.38
C LEU A 75 1.80 -7.49 8.53
N PHE A 76 2.45 -8.51 9.09
CA PHE A 76 3.39 -8.34 10.19
C PHE A 76 4.62 -7.51 9.77
N VAL A 77 5.20 -7.83 8.62
CA VAL A 77 6.35 -7.11 8.08
C VAL A 77 5.98 -5.68 7.68
N THR A 78 4.78 -5.44 7.14
CA THR A 78 4.26 -4.08 6.89
C THR A 78 4.12 -3.27 8.18
N GLY A 79 3.64 -3.89 9.27
CA GLY A 79 3.59 -3.24 10.58
C GLY A 79 4.97 -2.83 11.08
N ILE A 80 5.94 -3.76 11.04
CA ILE A 80 7.34 -3.47 11.41
C ILE A 80 7.91 -2.35 10.53
N LYS A 81 7.81 -2.46 9.20
CA LYS A 81 8.34 -1.45 8.27
C LYS A 81 7.73 -0.06 8.50
N THR A 82 6.43 0.00 8.75
CA THR A 82 5.74 1.26 9.03
C THR A 82 6.25 1.86 10.35
N LEU A 83 6.42 1.06 11.41
CA LEU A 83 7.00 1.53 12.67
C LEU A 83 8.44 2.02 12.48
N LEU A 84 9.27 1.32 11.71
CA LEU A 84 10.62 1.78 11.40
C LEU A 84 10.60 3.12 10.63
N GLN A 85 9.69 3.27 9.66
CA GLN A 85 9.55 4.51 8.88
C GLN A 85 9.14 5.70 9.74
N THR A 86 8.20 5.50 10.67
CA THR A 86 7.68 6.56 11.52
C THR A 86 8.62 6.90 12.69
N LEU A 87 9.40 5.94 13.20
CA LEU A 87 10.31 6.16 14.35
C LEU A 87 11.73 6.58 13.92
N PHE A 88 12.33 5.83 13.00
CA PHE A 88 13.74 5.97 12.60
C PHE A 88 13.93 6.50 11.17
N GLY A 89 12.91 6.36 10.32
CA GLY A 89 12.93 6.83 8.94
C GLY A 89 12.70 8.35 8.84
N THR A 90 11.88 8.74 7.88
CA THR A 90 11.57 10.17 7.63
C THR A 90 10.63 10.77 8.68
N ARG A 91 10.08 9.96 9.60
CA ARG A 91 9.06 10.35 10.59
C ARG A 91 7.76 10.89 9.98
N LEU A 92 7.58 10.72 8.67
CA LEU A 92 6.34 11.06 7.99
C LEU A 92 5.28 10.00 8.23
N PRO A 93 3.99 10.40 8.31
CA PRO A 93 2.86 9.49 8.50
C PRO A 93 2.57 8.69 7.21
N THR A 94 3.46 7.74 6.88
CA THR A 94 3.39 6.94 5.66
C THR A 94 3.32 5.46 5.98
N VAL A 95 2.26 4.79 5.53
CA VAL A 95 2.08 3.34 5.67
C VAL A 95 2.90 2.61 4.60
N ILE A 96 3.76 1.67 5.01
CA ILE A 96 4.61 0.90 4.08
C ILE A 96 3.97 -0.47 3.78
N GLY A 97 3.33 -0.58 2.62
CA GLY A 97 2.73 -1.82 2.11
C GLY A 97 3.58 -2.53 1.04
N GLY A 98 3.06 -3.66 0.55
CA GLY A 98 3.56 -4.25 -0.70
C GLY A 98 3.12 -3.43 -1.91
N SER A 99 4.05 -3.09 -2.81
CA SER A 99 3.73 -2.39 -4.05
C SER A 99 3.28 -3.37 -5.14
N TYR A 100 2.23 -2.99 -5.86
CA TYR A 100 1.70 -3.77 -6.98
C TYR A 100 2.66 -3.81 -8.19
N ALA A 101 3.61 -2.87 -8.26
CA ALA A 101 4.66 -2.89 -9.27
C ALA A 101 5.44 -4.22 -9.29
N TYR A 102 5.58 -4.87 -8.13
CA TYR A 102 6.29 -6.14 -8.00
C TYR A 102 5.48 -7.36 -8.47
N VAL A 103 4.17 -7.23 -8.69
CA VAL A 103 3.34 -8.36 -9.14
C VAL A 103 3.77 -8.88 -10.51
N VAL A 104 4.07 -7.98 -11.45
CA VAL A 104 4.46 -8.36 -12.82
C VAL A 104 5.81 -9.11 -12.84
N PRO A 105 6.88 -8.62 -12.20
CA PRO A 105 8.12 -9.40 -12.08
C PRO A 105 7.94 -10.73 -11.35
N VAL A 106 7.14 -10.78 -10.28
CA VAL A 106 6.88 -12.06 -9.58
C VAL A 106 6.14 -13.05 -10.48
N LEU A 107 5.18 -12.59 -11.29
CA LEU A 107 4.55 -13.43 -12.31
C LEU A 107 5.56 -13.93 -13.34
N SER A 108 6.56 -13.13 -13.71
CA SER A 108 7.63 -13.59 -14.60
C SER A 108 8.47 -14.69 -13.96
N ILE A 109 8.71 -14.64 -12.64
CA ILE A 109 9.41 -15.70 -11.90
C ILE A 109 8.55 -16.96 -11.84
N ILE A 110 7.25 -16.83 -11.55
CA ILE A 110 6.32 -17.98 -11.50
C ILE A 110 6.29 -18.75 -12.82
N HIS A 111 6.31 -18.04 -13.95
CA HIS A 111 6.27 -18.64 -15.29
C HIS A 111 7.64 -19.05 -15.83
N ASP A 112 8.72 -18.94 -15.04
CA ASP A 112 10.00 -19.46 -15.47
C ASP A 112 9.90 -20.98 -15.70
N ARG A 113 10.47 -21.47 -16.81
CA ARG A 113 10.40 -22.87 -17.19
C ARG A 113 11.01 -23.77 -16.12
N SER A 114 12.07 -23.33 -15.45
CA SER A 114 12.71 -24.10 -14.38
C SER A 114 11.76 -24.41 -13.21
N LEU A 115 10.89 -23.45 -12.87
CA LEU A 115 9.92 -23.55 -11.77
C LEU A 115 8.59 -24.16 -12.23
N ALA A 116 8.14 -23.83 -13.45
CA ALA A 116 6.88 -24.31 -14.00
C ALA A 116 6.86 -25.81 -14.30
N GLN A 117 8.03 -26.43 -14.54
CA GLN A 117 8.16 -27.87 -14.80
C GLN A 117 8.04 -28.75 -13.53
N ILE A 118 7.99 -28.15 -12.34
CA ILE A 118 7.88 -28.90 -11.08
C ILE A 118 6.45 -29.44 -10.94
N ALA A 119 6.32 -30.76 -10.90
CA ALA A 119 5.03 -31.44 -10.80
C ALA A 119 4.35 -31.26 -9.43
N ASP A 120 5.13 -31.20 -8.35
CA ASP A 120 4.60 -31.00 -7.00
C ASP A 120 4.33 -29.52 -6.69
N GLY A 121 3.07 -29.19 -6.40
CA GLY A 121 2.61 -27.81 -6.16
C GLY A 121 3.25 -27.16 -4.94
N HIS A 122 3.43 -27.90 -3.84
CA HIS A 122 4.02 -27.36 -2.63
C HIS A 122 5.52 -27.06 -2.81
N THR A 123 6.25 -27.98 -3.43
CA THR A 123 7.66 -27.76 -3.79
C THR A 123 7.81 -26.57 -4.75
N ARG A 124 6.92 -26.46 -5.75
CA ARG A 124 6.91 -25.32 -6.67
C ARG A 124 6.69 -24.00 -5.94
N PHE A 125 5.76 -23.97 -4.98
CA PHE A 125 5.53 -22.79 -4.14
C PHE A 125 6.77 -22.40 -3.34
N LEU A 126 7.41 -23.35 -2.64
CA LEU A 126 8.61 -23.08 -1.85
C LEU A 126 9.77 -22.57 -2.70
N GLN A 127 10.03 -23.20 -3.85
CA GLN A 127 11.11 -22.78 -4.74
C GLN A 127 10.85 -21.40 -5.36
N THR A 128 9.61 -21.13 -5.75
CA THR A 128 9.21 -19.81 -6.28
C THR A 128 9.33 -18.71 -5.23
N MET A 129 8.96 -19.00 -3.98
CA MET A 129 9.14 -18.07 -2.86
C MET A 129 10.62 -17.80 -2.60
N ARG A 130 11.50 -18.82 -2.62
CA ARG A 130 12.95 -18.63 -2.47
C ARG A 130 13.56 -17.77 -3.58
N ALA A 131 13.14 -17.99 -4.82
CA ALA A 131 13.57 -17.21 -5.98
C ALA A 131 13.10 -15.76 -5.88
N THR A 132 11.84 -15.55 -5.50
CA THR A 132 11.25 -14.23 -5.27
C THR A 132 11.98 -13.48 -4.14
N GLN A 133 12.29 -14.16 -3.04
CA GLN A 133 13.06 -13.59 -1.93
C GLN A 133 14.46 -13.17 -2.35
N GLY A 134 15.20 -14.01 -3.07
CA GLY A 134 16.54 -13.67 -3.56
C GLY A 134 16.51 -12.50 -4.53
N ALA A 135 15.56 -12.48 -5.46
CA ALA A 135 15.40 -11.37 -6.40
C ALA A 135 14.99 -10.06 -5.70
N LEU A 136 14.11 -10.12 -4.70
CA LEU A 136 13.75 -8.98 -3.85
C LEU A 136 14.97 -8.43 -3.09
N ILE A 137 15.81 -9.30 -2.51
CA ILE A 137 17.02 -8.88 -1.79
C ILE A 137 17.98 -8.15 -2.73
N VAL A 138 18.29 -8.72 -3.91
CA VAL A 138 19.18 -8.09 -4.89
C VAL A 138 18.64 -6.73 -5.34
N SER A 139 17.35 -6.70 -5.72
CA SER A 139 16.70 -5.47 -6.17
C SER A 139 16.67 -4.38 -5.09
N SER A 140 16.43 -4.76 -3.83
CA SER A 140 16.45 -3.83 -2.69
C SER A 140 17.86 -3.30 -2.40
N SER A 141 18.89 -4.14 -2.49
CA SER A 141 20.28 -3.70 -2.35
C SER A 141 20.66 -2.66 -3.41
N ILE A 142 20.25 -2.88 -4.65
CA ILE A 142 20.47 -1.91 -5.74
C ILE A 142 19.71 -0.61 -5.45
N GLN A 143 18.46 -0.70 -5.01
CA GLN A 143 17.66 0.47 -4.64
C GLN A 143 18.32 1.29 -3.52
N ILE A 144 18.87 0.62 -2.50
CA ILE A 144 19.61 1.25 -1.40
C ILE A 144 20.86 1.96 -1.92
N ILE A 145 21.65 1.32 -2.78
CA ILE A 145 22.84 1.92 -3.39
C ILE A 145 22.47 3.15 -4.22
N LEU A 146 21.41 3.06 -5.03
CA LEU A 146 20.92 4.19 -5.84
C LEU A 146 20.38 5.34 -4.97
N GLY A 147 19.77 5.01 -3.83
CA GLY A 147 19.29 5.98 -2.85
C GLY A 147 20.44 6.72 -2.16
N TYR A 148 21.44 5.99 -1.64
CA TYR A 148 22.59 6.59 -0.95
C TYR A 148 23.57 7.31 -1.88
N SER A 149 23.70 6.88 -3.14
CA SER A 149 24.59 7.53 -4.12
C SER A 149 24.10 8.88 -4.62
N GLN A 150 22.93 9.35 -4.17
CA GLN A 150 22.25 10.58 -4.63
C GLN A 150 21.99 10.62 -6.15
N LEU A 151 22.31 9.56 -6.88
CA LEU A 151 22.07 9.45 -8.31
C LEU A 151 20.57 9.54 -8.61
N TRP A 152 19.74 8.94 -7.74
CA TRP A 152 18.29 9.08 -7.81
C TRP A 152 17.85 10.54 -7.71
N ALA A 153 18.48 11.36 -6.87
CA ALA A 153 18.12 12.78 -6.75
C ALA A 153 18.37 13.54 -8.08
N ILE A 154 19.49 13.25 -8.75
CA ILE A 154 19.81 13.81 -10.08
C ILE A 154 18.80 13.33 -11.12
N CYS A 155 18.51 12.02 -11.17
CA CYS A 155 17.52 11.45 -12.08
C CYS A 155 16.11 12.03 -11.83
N SER A 156 15.72 12.19 -10.57
CA SER A 156 14.41 12.73 -10.18
C SER A 156 14.21 14.17 -10.64
N ARG A 157 15.28 14.94 -10.85
CA ARG A 157 15.20 16.28 -11.44
C ARG A 157 14.72 16.25 -12.90
N PHE A 158 15.00 15.18 -13.64
CA PHE A 158 14.48 15.00 -15.00
C PHE A 158 13.00 14.58 -15.00
N PHE A 159 12.55 13.91 -13.94
CA PHE A 159 11.15 13.55 -13.77
C PHE A 159 10.37 14.71 -13.16
N SER A 160 9.86 15.59 -14.02
CA SER A 160 8.80 16.53 -13.65
C SER A 160 7.58 15.76 -13.09
N PRO A 161 6.77 16.34 -12.18
CA PRO A 161 5.49 15.76 -11.76
C PRO A 161 4.63 15.27 -12.95
N LEU A 162 4.73 15.94 -14.10
CA LEU A 162 4.08 15.55 -15.36
C LEU A 162 4.50 14.18 -15.89
N GLY A 163 5.75 13.76 -15.67
CA GLY A 163 6.26 12.44 -16.06
C GLY A 163 5.92 11.34 -15.05
N MET A 164 5.72 11.70 -13.78
CA MET A 164 5.42 10.74 -12.70
C MET A 164 3.95 10.33 -12.70
N VAL A 165 3.05 11.26 -13.05
CA VAL A 165 1.59 11.03 -13.04
C VAL A 165 1.18 9.85 -13.93
N PRO A 166 1.63 9.72 -15.20
CA PRO A 166 1.28 8.57 -16.03
C PRO A 166 1.75 7.23 -15.46
N VAL A 167 2.96 7.18 -14.88
CA VAL A 167 3.52 5.96 -14.29
C VAL A 167 2.65 5.50 -13.12
N VAL A 168 2.35 6.40 -12.18
CA VAL A 168 1.52 6.07 -11.02
C VAL A 168 0.07 5.80 -11.42
N SER A 169 -0.45 6.50 -12.43
CA SER A 169 -1.78 6.21 -12.99
C SER A 169 -1.84 4.82 -13.59
N LEU A 170 -0.79 4.36 -14.27
CA LEU A 170 -0.72 3.02 -14.86
C LEU A 170 -0.66 1.94 -13.77
N VAL A 171 0.03 2.18 -12.65
CA VAL A 171 -0.01 1.25 -11.51
C VAL A 171 -1.42 1.21 -10.89
N GLY A 172 -2.05 2.37 -10.70
CA GLY A 172 -3.42 2.47 -10.18
C GLY A 172 -4.46 1.80 -11.09
N LEU A 173 -4.37 2.02 -12.40
CA LEU A 173 -5.21 1.36 -13.40
C LEU A 173 -4.95 -0.15 -13.42
N GLY A 174 -3.70 -0.60 -13.26
CA GLY A 174 -3.36 -2.02 -13.16
C GLY A 174 -3.96 -2.72 -11.93
N LEU A 175 -4.15 -1.99 -10.82
CA LEU A 175 -4.90 -2.46 -9.66
C LEU A 175 -6.39 -2.56 -9.98
N PHE A 176 -6.96 -1.55 -10.65
CA PHE A 176 -8.36 -1.53 -11.04
C PHE A 176 -8.73 -2.67 -12.01
N GLU A 177 -7.92 -2.87 -13.05
CA GLU A 177 -8.07 -3.94 -14.05
C GLU A 177 -8.14 -5.34 -13.43
N ARG A 178 -7.45 -5.57 -12.29
CA ARG A 178 -7.49 -6.87 -11.61
C ARG A 178 -8.45 -6.94 -10.44
N GLY A 179 -8.70 -5.83 -9.75
CA GLY A 179 -9.66 -5.76 -8.65
C GLY A 179 -11.11 -5.81 -9.15
N PHE A 180 -11.41 -5.13 -10.25
CA PHE A 180 -12.78 -5.04 -10.78
C PHE A 180 -13.37 -6.38 -11.21
N PRO A 181 -12.65 -7.28 -11.91
CA PRO A 181 -13.14 -8.63 -12.21
C PRO A 181 -13.46 -9.48 -10.98
N VAL A 182 -12.72 -9.31 -9.89
CA VAL A 182 -13.00 -10.01 -8.62
C VAL A 182 -14.32 -9.54 -8.04
N VAL A 183 -14.58 -8.23 -8.05
CA VAL A 183 -15.87 -7.66 -7.63
C VAL A 183 -17.01 -8.09 -8.57
N ALA A 184 -16.75 -8.11 -9.88
CA ALA A 184 -17.73 -8.51 -10.90
C ALA A 184 -18.09 -10.00 -10.84
N SER A 185 -17.19 -10.86 -10.32
CA SER A 185 -17.47 -12.29 -10.12
C SER A 185 -18.69 -12.53 -9.21
N CYS A 186 -19.00 -11.55 -8.35
CA CYS A 186 -20.17 -11.50 -7.49
C CYS A 186 -20.87 -10.16 -7.60
N VAL A 187 -21.46 -9.90 -8.76
CA VAL A 187 -22.17 -8.64 -9.05
C VAL A 187 -23.24 -8.29 -8.01
N GLU A 188 -23.89 -9.30 -7.40
CA GLU A 188 -24.92 -9.10 -6.37
C GLU A 188 -24.41 -8.44 -5.08
N ILE A 189 -23.12 -8.62 -4.76
CA ILE A 189 -22.45 -7.98 -3.61
C ILE A 189 -21.66 -6.75 -4.08
N GLY A 190 -21.02 -6.87 -5.25
CA GLY A 190 -20.18 -5.82 -5.83
C GLY A 190 -20.94 -4.56 -6.23
N LEU A 191 -22.14 -4.69 -6.82
CA LEU A 191 -22.93 -3.54 -7.21
C LEU A 191 -23.45 -2.75 -5.98
N PRO A 192 -24.04 -3.38 -4.94
CA PRO A 192 -24.36 -2.70 -3.70
C PRO A 192 -23.15 -2.06 -3.03
N MET A 193 -21.97 -2.71 -3.05
CA MET A 193 -20.74 -2.12 -2.53
C MET A 193 -20.43 -0.77 -3.19
N LEU A 194 -20.47 -0.70 -4.51
CA LEU A 194 -20.19 0.54 -5.26
C LEU A 194 -21.25 1.61 -4.98
N ILE A 195 -22.54 1.23 -4.98
CA ILE A 195 -23.64 2.17 -4.71
C ILE A 195 -23.54 2.73 -3.30
N ILE A 196 -23.39 1.87 -2.29
CA ILE A 196 -23.28 2.27 -0.88
C ILE A 196 -22.04 3.13 -0.69
N PHE A 197 -20.90 2.78 -1.29
CA PHE A 197 -19.70 3.60 -1.21
C PHE A 197 -19.90 5.00 -1.80
N VAL A 198 -20.49 5.11 -3.00
CA VAL A 198 -20.76 6.41 -3.64
C VAL A 198 -21.77 7.23 -2.84
N VAL A 199 -22.87 6.61 -2.39
CA VAL A 199 -23.88 7.28 -1.58
C VAL A 199 -23.27 7.78 -0.27
N LEU A 200 -22.56 6.94 0.47
CA LEU A 200 -21.94 7.36 1.73
C LEU A 200 -20.87 8.43 1.47
N SER A 201 -20.00 8.25 0.49
CA SER A 201 -18.89 9.20 0.22
C SER A 201 -19.35 10.56 -0.29
N GLN A 202 -20.44 10.64 -1.05
CA GLN A 202 -20.94 11.90 -1.63
C GLN A 202 -22.06 12.53 -0.80
N TYR A 203 -22.96 11.72 -0.23
CA TYR A 203 -24.13 12.21 0.51
C TYR A 203 -23.80 12.56 1.95
N LEU A 204 -22.92 11.81 2.64
CA LEU A 204 -22.53 12.15 4.02
C LEU A 204 -21.78 13.48 4.12
N LYS A 205 -21.14 13.94 3.04
CA LYS A 205 -20.52 15.28 2.97
C LYS A 205 -21.53 16.42 3.20
N HIS A 206 -22.79 16.19 2.83
CA HIS A 206 -23.84 17.20 2.94
C HIS A 206 -24.57 17.17 4.29
N VAL A 207 -24.35 16.13 5.11
CA VAL A 207 -25.12 15.89 6.34
C VAL A 207 -24.24 16.16 7.57
N HIS A 208 -24.18 17.43 7.98
CA HIS A 208 -23.49 17.88 9.19
C HIS A 208 -24.39 17.71 10.43
N VAL A 209 -24.49 16.48 10.97
CA VAL A 209 -25.41 16.17 12.10
C VAL A 209 -24.87 16.69 13.45
N ARG A 210 -23.56 16.87 13.58
CA ARG A 210 -22.90 17.46 14.76
C ARG A 210 -21.70 18.28 14.28
N HIS A 211 -21.27 19.26 15.07
CA HIS A 211 -20.10 20.15 14.85
C HIS A 211 -18.74 19.43 14.68
N VAL A 212 -18.73 18.13 14.38
CA VAL A 212 -17.57 17.26 14.15
C VAL A 212 -17.86 16.35 12.95
N PRO A 213 -17.03 16.35 11.89
CA PRO A 213 -17.25 15.57 10.67
C PRO A 213 -16.90 14.08 10.84
N ILE A 214 -17.40 13.44 11.91
CA ILE A 214 -17.11 12.03 12.24
C ILE A 214 -17.58 11.09 11.11
N LEU A 215 -18.72 11.38 10.50
CA LEU A 215 -19.31 10.53 9.45
C LEU A 215 -18.53 10.58 8.12
N GLU A 216 -17.91 11.71 7.79
CA GLU A 216 -17.05 11.82 6.62
C GLU A 216 -15.72 11.06 6.84
N ARG A 217 -15.11 11.23 8.02
CA ARG A 217 -13.84 10.58 8.37
C ARG A 217 -13.93 9.05 8.32
N PHE A 218 -15.00 8.46 8.86
CA PHE A 218 -15.17 7.00 8.99
C PHE A 218 -16.05 6.35 7.91
N SER A 219 -16.39 7.08 6.84
CA SER A 219 -17.30 6.58 5.78
C SER A 219 -16.87 5.22 5.20
N LEU A 220 -15.56 4.97 5.08
CA LEU A 220 -15.03 3.69 4.59
C LEU A 220 -15.32 2.53 5.54
N LEU A 221 -15.13 2.73 6.85
CA LEU A 221 -15.40 1.70 7.86
C LEU A 221 -16.89 1.35 7.91
N VAL A 222 -17.75 2.37 7.85
CA VAL A 222 -19.21 2.18 7.81
C VAL A 222 -19.62 1.42 6.56
N CYS A 223 -19.06 1.77 5.40
CA CYS A 223 -19.32 1.06 4.14
C CYS A 223 -18.94 -0.42 4.22
N ILE A 224 -17.75 -0.73 4.76
CA ILE A 224 -17.26 -2.11 4.91
C ILE A 224 -18.14 -2.89 5.89
N ALA A 225 -18.51 -2.28 7.02
CA ALA A 225 -19.38 -2.92 8.01
C ALA A 225 -20.77 -3.25 7.44
N LEU A 226 -21.40 -2.29 6.76
CA LEU A 226 -22.71 -2.49 6.13
C LEU A 226 -22.65 -3.56 5.04
N LEU A 227 -21.61 -3.53 4.20
CA LEU A 227 -21.42 -4.53 3.15
C LEU A 227 -21.19 -5.93 3.73
N TRP A 228 -20.39 -6.05 4.78
CA TRP A 228 -20.14 -7.32 5.44
C TRP A 228 -21.43 -7.91 6.02
N VAL A 229 -22.25 -7.09 6.71
CA VAL A 229 -23.56 -7.50 7.22
C VAL A 229 -24.48 -7.95 6.08
N TYR A 230 -24.54 -7.19 4.99
CA TYR A 230 -25.32 -7.54 3.81
C TYR A 230 -24.89 -8.88 3.19
N ALA A 231 -23.58 -9.09 3.00
CA ALA A 231 -23.04 -10.34 2.49
C ALA A 231 -23.30 -11.53 3.42
N HIS A 232 -23.25 -11.30 4.74
CA HIS A 232 -23.55 -12.33 5.73
C HIS A 232 -25.03 -12.73 5.70
N ILE A 233 -25.95 -11.77 5.58
CA ILE A 233 -27.39 -12.03 5.46
C ILE A 233 -27.69 -12.84 4.21
N LEU A 234 -27.12 -12.48 3.05
CA LEU A 234 -27.30 -13.25 1.80
C LEU A 234 -26.75 -14.68 1.89
N THR A 235 -25.65 -14.85 2.63
CA THR A 235 -25.07 -16.17 2.89
C THR A 235 -25.98 -17.00 3.81
N ALA A 236 -26.51 -16.40 4.87
CA ALA A 236 -27.39 -17.06 5.84
C ALA A 236 -28.79 -17.36 5.27
N SER A 237 -29.31 -16.52 4.37
CA SER A 237 -30.60 -16.73 3.72
C SER A 237 -30.59 -17.83 2.65
N GLY A 238 -29.42 -18.42 2.38
CA GLY A 238 -29.29 -19.55 1.46
C GLY A 238 -29.39 -19.21 -0.01
N ALA A 239 -29.27 -17.91 -0.38
CA ALA A 239 -29.40 -17.44 -1.76
C ALA A 239 -28.43 -18.16 -2.74
N TYR A 240 -27.28 -18.59 -2.24
CA TYR A 240 -26.21 -19.23 -3.02
C TYR A 240 -26.19 -20.77 -2.94
N HIS A 241 -27.16 -21.44 -2.30
CA HIS A 241 -27.10 -22.90 -2.16
C HIS A 241 -27.27 -23.67 -3.48
N HIS A 242 -27.98 -23.10 -4.45
CA HIS A 242 -28.31 -23.75 -5.73
C HIS A 242 -27.57 -23.15 -6.93
N THR A 243 -26.63 -22.23 -6.72
CA THR A 243 -25.85 -21.61 -7.80
C THR A 243 -24.61 -22.42 -8.16
N ALA A 244 -23.99 -22.11 -9.31
CA ALA A 244 -22.74 -22.74 -9.75
C ALA A 244 -21.63 -22.65 -8.69
N LEU A 245 -20.76 -23.67 -8.62
CA LEU A 245 -19.66 -23.77 -7.63
C LEU A 245 -18.76 -22.53 -7.62
N HIS A 246 -18.48 -21.96 -8.79
CA HIS A 246 -17.69 -20.73 -8.91
C HIS A 246 -18.32 -19.55 -8.16
N THR A 247 -19.63 -19.36 -8.32
CA THR A 247 -20.41 -18.33 -7.60
C THR A 247 -20.45 -18.62 -6.10
N GLN A 248 -20.55 -19.90 -5.70
CA GLN A 248 -20.53 -20.27 -4.29
C GLN A 248 -19.18 -19.98 -3.60
N ILE A 249 -18.06 -20.13 -4.32
CA ILE A 249 -16.74 -19.85 -3.77
C ILE A 249 -16.51 -18.33 -3.64
N SER A 250 -16.93 -17.56 -4.64
CA SER A 250 -16.68 -16.11 -4.67
C SER A 250 -17.66 -15.30 -3.81
N CYS A 251 -18.94 -15.69 -3.77
CA CYS A 251 -20.00 -14.84 -3.19
C CYS A 251 -20.36 -15.20 -1.75
N ARG A 252 -19.92 -16.36 -1.27
CA ARG A 252 -20.26 -16.84 0.07
C ARG A 252 -19.17 -16.47 1.08
N THR A 253 -19.58 -15.94 2.23
CA THR A 253 -18.63 -15.41 3.23
C THR A 253 -17.82 -16.48 3.96
N ASP A 254 -18.21 -17.75 3.87
CA ASP A 254 -17.67 -18.86 4.68
C ASP A 254 -16.80 -19.85 3.89
N ARG A 255 -16.57 -19.62 2.59
CA ARG A 255 -15.75 -20.49 1.73
C ARG A 255 -14.32 -20.01 1.53
N SER A 256 -13.90 -18.95 2.23
CA SER A 256 -12.57 -18.39 2.05
C SER A 256 -11.45 -19.25 2.65
N ASN A 257 -11.77 -20.21 3.55
CA ASN A 257 -10.90 -21.14 4.29
C ASN A 257 -9.68 -20.53 5.02
N LEU A 258 -9.41 -19.23 4.83
CA LEU A 258 -8.27 -18.50 5.35
C LEU A 258 -8.22 -18.52 6.88
N ILE A 259 -9.36 -18.30 7.56
CA ILE A 259 -9.44 -18.37 9.02
C ILE A 259 -9.26 -19.81 9.52
N SER A 260 -9.86 -20.80 8.84
CA SER A 260 -9.80 -22.19 9.28
C SER A 260 -8.43 -22.83 9.06
N SER A 261 -7.69 -22.37 8.05
CA SER A 261 -6.37 -22.88 7.71
C SER A 261 -5.23 -22.10 8.39
N ALA A 262 -5.50 -20.94 8.99
CA ALA A 262 -4.49 -20.15 9.67
C ALA A 262 -4.18 -20.71 11.07
N LEU A 263 -2.90 -20.69 11.45
CA LEU A 263 -2.52 -20.88 12.86
C LEU A 263 -2.93 -19.66 13.68
N TRP A 264 -3.50 -19.90 14.86
CA TRP A 264 -3.93 -18.86 15.80
C TRP A 264 -2.81 -17.91 16.23
N ILE A 265 -1.60 -18.45 16.44
CA ILE A 265 -0.40 -17.67 16.71
C ILE A 265 0.69 -18.16 15.77
N SER A 266 1.15 -17.29 14.88
CA SER A 266 2.33 -17.55 14.05
C SER A 266 3.19 -16.30 14.03
N ILE A 267 4.44 -16.44 14.46
CA ILE A 267 5.43 -15.38 14.41
C ILE A 267 6.25 -15.64 13.14
N PRO A 268 6.14 -14.78 12.11
CA PRO A 268 6.92 -14.96 10.90
C PRO A 268 8.40 -14.69 11.20
N TYR A 269 9.25 -15.63 10.82
CA TYR A 269 10.70 -15.55 10.99
C TYR A 269 11.38 -15.32 9.63
N PRO A 270 12.57 -14.67 9.62
CA PRO A 270 13.30 -14.47 8.37
C PRO A 270 13.61 -15.84 7.73
N LEU A 271 13.55 -15.89 6.39
CA LEU A 271 13.83 -17.09 5.60
C LEU A 271 12.92 -18.30 5.90
N GLN A 272 11.67 -18.07 6.30
CA GLN A 272 10.71 -19.15 6.61
C GLN A 272 10.35 -20.09 5.45
N TRP A 273 10.68 -19.73 4.21
CA TRP A 273 10.50 -20.57 3.03
C TRP A 273 11.79 -21.30 2.63
N GLY A 274 12.91 -21.06 3.32
CA GLY A 274 14.24 -21.62 3.06
C GLY A 274 15.26 -20.55 2.63
N ALA A 275 16.47 -21.00 2.29
CA ALA A 275 17.54 -20.10 1.83
C ALA A 275 17.17 -19.46 0.47
N PRO A 276 17.43 -18.15 0.29
CA PRO A 276 17.08 -17.44 -0.94
C PRO A 276 17.95 -17.93 -2.10
N THR A 277 17.36 -18.05 -3.28
CA THR A 277 18.07 -18.42 -4.51
C THR A 277 18.30 -17.18 -5.36
N PHE A 278 19.54 -17.01 -5.83
CA PHE A 278 19.95 -15.82 -6.57
C PHE A 278 20.17 -16.17 -8.04
N ASN A 279 19.21 -15.78 -8.88
CA ASN A 279 19.31 -15.88 -10.33
C ASN A 279 19.34 -14.46 -10.93
N ALA A 280 20.27 -14.23 -11.86
CA ALA A 280 20.44 -12.93 -12.51
C ALA A 280 19.19 -12.51 -13.29
N ASP A 281 18.55 -13.45 -13.99
CA ASP A 281 17.36 -13.21 -14.81
C ASP A 281 16.19 -12.70 -13.98
N HIS A 282 15.96 -13.31 -12.81
CA HIS A 282 14.93 -12.85 -11.87
C HIS A 282 15.26 -11.48 -11.29
N ALA A 283 16.52 -11.24 -10.91
CA ALA A 283 16.95 -9.96 -10.38
C ALA A 283 16.79 -8.82 -11.41
N PHE A 284 17.13 -9.08 -12.68
CA PHE A 284 16.96 -8.11 -13.76
C PHE A 284 15.49 -7.76 -13.99
N GLY A 285 14.59 -8.75 -13.99
CA GLY A 285 13.15 -8.50 -14.08
C GLY A 285 12.61 -7.63 -12.92
N MET A 286 13.15 -7.81 -11.71
CA MET A 286 12.76 -7.02 -10.53
C MET A 286 13.21 -5.56 -10.57
N MET A 287 14.21 -5.21 -11.39
CA MET A 287 14.71 -3.83 -11.51
C MET A 287 13.67 -2.86 -12.06
N ALA A 288 12.80 -3.31 -12.97
CA ALA A 288 11.72 -2.48 -13.50
C ALA A 288 10.75 -2.06 -12.37
N ALA A 289 10.41 -2.98 -11.47
CA ALA A 289 9.55 -2.66 -10.32
C ALA A 289 10.24 -1.75 -9.31
N VAL A 290 11.56 -1.85 -9.14
CA VAL A 290 12.33 -0.90 -8.30
C VAL A 290 12.25 0.52 -8.85
N MET A 291 12.36 0.70 -10.17
CA MET A 291 12.22 2.03 -10.78
C MET A 291 10.82 2.60 -10.54
N VAL A 292 9.78 1.78 -10.69
CA VAL A 292 8.40 2.19 -10.41
C VAL A 292 8.22 2.53 -8.92
N SER A 293 8.76 1.71 -8.00
CA SER A 293 8.61 1.96 -6.56
C SER A 293 9.36 3.21 -6.09
N LEU A 294 10.50 3.55 -6.72
CA LEU A 294 11.19 4.82 -6.51
C LEU A 294 10.33 6.02 -6.97
N ILE A 295 9.64 5.88 -8.10
CA ILE A 295 8.71 6.90 -8.62
C ILE A 295 7.51 7.09 -7.69
N GLU A 296 6.87 6.00 -7.28
CA GLU A 296 5.74 6.01 -6.33
C GLU A 296 6.15 6.67 -5.01
N SER A 297 7.32 6.31 -4.48
CA SER A 297 7.85 6.86 -3.25
C SER A 297 8.08 8.37 -3.37
N GLN A 298 8.68 8.84 -4.46
CA GLN A 298 8.94 10.27 -4.66
C GLN A 298 7.64 11.09 -4.74
N LEU A 299 6.63 10.59 -5.46
CA LEU A 299 5.34 11.27 -5.57
C LEU A 299 4.60 11.31 -4.23
N ALA A 300 4.68 10.23 -3.44
CA ALA A 300 4.08 10.20 -2.11
C ALA A 300 4.74 11.23 -1.17
N HIS A 301 6.07 11.33 -1.19
CA HIS A 301 6.80 12.31 -0.37
C HIS A 301 6.51 13.75 -0.82
N SER A 302 6.44 14.04 -2.12
CA SER A 302 6.16 15.40 -2.61
C SER A 302 4.74 15.88 -2.26
N ARG A 303 3.76 14.96 -2.15
CA ARG A 303 2.42 15.30 -1.66
C ARG A 303 2.38 15.59 -0.16
N LEU A 304 3.18 14.89 0.63
CA LEU A 304 3.26 15.12 2.09
C LEU A 304 4.07 16.38 2.42
N LEU A 305 4.98 16.79 1.54
CA LEU A 305 5.81 17.99 1.70
C LEU A 305 5.72 18.87 0.45
N PRO A 306 4.61 19.61 0.24
CA PRO A 306 4.43 20.47 -0.93
C PRO A 306 5.51 21.56 -1.08
N GLY A 307 6.29 21.86 -0.04
CA GLY A 307 7.44 22.77 -0.08
C GLY A 307 8.79 22.16 -0.49
N TRP A 308 8.94 20.83 -0.56
CA TRP A 308 10.25 20.19 -0.76
C TRP A 308 10.84 20.42 -2.17
N GLN A 309 9.99 20.61 -3.19
CA GLN A 309 10.48 20.97 -4.54
C GLN A 309 10.95 22.42 -4.65
N VAL A 310 10.52 23.31 -3.76
CA VAL A 310 10.84 24.75 -3.85
C VAL A 310 12.23 25.05 -3.28
N GLN A 311 12.80 24.17 -2.44
CA GLN A 311 14.11 24.40 -1.82
C GLN A 311 15.31 24.18 -2.77
N HIS A 312 15.13 23.53 -3.93
CA HIS A 312 16.22 23.16 -4.84
C HIS A 312 16.05 23.47 -6.35
N PRO A 313 15.55 24.66 -6.80
CA PRO A 313 15.81 25.10 -8.17
C PRO A 313 16.92 26.17 -8.30
N HIS A 314 17.26 26.95 -7.26
CA HIS A 314 18.13 28.13 -7.43
C HIS A 314 19.04 28.48 -6.23
N GLN A 315 19.94 27.59 -5.81
CA GLN A 315 21.06 27.99 -4.93
C GLN A 315 22.44 27.99 -5.59
N HIS A 316 22.51 27.73 -6.91
CA HIS A 316 23.78 27.80 -7.66
C HIS A 316 23.91 29.02 -8.57
N MET A 317 22.96 29.98 -8.52
CA MET A 317 22.98 31.16 -9.40
C MET A 317 22.73 32.48 -8.66
N SER A 318 23.08 32.55 -7.38
CA SER A 318 23.04 33.79 -6.59
C SER A 318 24.34 34.13 -5.88
N SER A 319 25.41 33.36 -6.13
CA SER A 319 26.75 33.59 -5.58
C SER A 319 27.81 33.93 -6.64
N VAL A 320 27.42 34.09 -7.91
CA VAL A 320 28.34 34.48 -9.01
C VAL A 320 28.03 35.90 -9.56
N GLU A 321 26.88 36.50 -9.24
CA GLU A 321 26.51 37.86 -9.69
C GLU A 321 26.77 38.97 -8.65
N ALA A 322 27.36 38.67 -7.50
CA ALA A 322 27.66 39.68 -6.46
C ALA A 322 29.14 40.13 -6.41
N SER A 323 29.98 39.73 -7.38
CA SER A 323 31.41 40.12 -7.41
C SER A 323 31.91 40.55 -8.80
N GLY A 324 31.02 40.99 -9.71
CA GLY A 324 31.38 41.33 -11.08
C GLY A 324 30.74 42.63 -11.60
N GLY A 325 31.31 43.79 -11.20
CA GLY A 325 31.01 45.12 -11.75
C GLY A 325 29.96 45.89 -10.94
N ARG A 326 30.16 47.16 -10.56
CA ARG A 326 30.92 48.22 -11.22
C ARG A 326 31.15 49.37 -10.21
N GLU A 327 32.23 50.12 -10.43
CA GLU A 327 32.67 51.39 -9.78
C GLU A 327 33.55 51.31 -8.53
#